data_AF-A0A5Y5JU06-F1
#
_entry.id   AF-A0A5Y5JU06-F1
#
_cell.length_a   1.000
_cell.length_b   1.000
_cell.length_c   1.000
_cell.angle_alpha   90.00
_cell.angle_beta   90.00
_cell.angle_gamma   90.00
#
_symmetry.space_group_name_H-M   'P 1'
#
loop_
_entity.id
_entity.type
_entity.pdbx_description
1 polymer ?
#
loop_
_entity_poly.entity_id
_entity_poly.type
_entity_poly.pdbx_seq_one_letter_code
_entity_poly.pdbx_strand_id
1 'polypeptide(L)'
;MNRPSFNEAWLAFRKVNHSVADVGSIIGGNVGKNITGGYFQNACPIRMSYVLNATGFPIARNSPYAKVSGADNKFYIYRVNNMIDYLTHTMGKPDLIVNNPKQSDFIGKKGIIVVKGHGWSNARGHVTLWNGSICSDQCHLLNDPDNGPFVPEVGTLWILP
;
A
#
# COMPACT_ATOMS: atom_id res chain seq x y z
N MET A 1 -3.09 12.42 16.95
CA MET A 1 -2.17 11.86 15.93
C MET A 1 -3.01 11.34 14.79
N ASN A 2 -2.71 11.74 13.55
CA ASN A 2 -3.60 11.52 12.40
C ASN A 2 -3.04 10.44 11.45
N ARG A 3 -1.90 9.84 11.79
CA ARG A 3 -1.18 8.82 11.02
C ARG A 3 -0.59 7.76 11.97
N PRO A 4 -0.44 6.50 11.53
CA PRO A 4 0.13 5.43 12.35
C PRO A 4 1.61 5.65 12.64
N SER A 5 2.13 5.05 13.72
CA SER A 5 3.57 4.99 13.93
C SER A 5 4.24 4.17 12.83
N PHE A 6 5.41 4.61 12.37
CA PHE A 6 6.20 3.90 11.39
C PHE A 6 6.54 2.47 11.84
N ASN A 7 6.94 2.30 13.10
CA ASN A 7 7.38 1.00 13.62
C ASN A 7 6.22 0.00 13.64
N GLU A 8 5.03 0.44 14.07
CA GLU A 8 3.83 -0.39 14.08
C GLU A 8 3.38 -0.72 12.66
N ALA A 9 3.43 0.26 11.74
CA ALA A 9 3.10 0.05 10.34
C ALA A 9 4.03 -0.99 9.69
N TRP A 10 5.34 -0.87 9.92
CA TRP A 10 6.34 -1.80 9.40
C TRP A 10 6.18 -3.21 9.99
N LEU A 11 5.87 -3.33 11.28
CA LEU A 11 5.56 -4.61 11.92
C LEU A 11 4.28 -5.23 11.35
N ALA A 12 3.23 -4.44 11.13
CA ALA A 12 1.99 -4.91 10.52
C ALA A 12 2.21 -5.36 9.07
N PHE A 13 2.98 -4.61 8.27
CA PHE A 13 3.26 -4.96 6.89
C PHE A 13 4.02 -6.28 6.80
N ARG A 14 5.00 -6.51 7.68
CA ARG A 14 5.74 -7.78 7.75
C ARG A 14 4.84 -9.00 7.91
N LYS A 15 3.70 -8.89 8.60
CA LYS A 15 2.74 -10.00 8.76
C LYS A 15 2.03 -10.37 7.47
N VAL A 16 1.98 -9.48 6.48
CA VAL A 16 1.28 -9.67 5.21
C VAL A 16 2.22 -9.53 4.01
N ASN A 17 3.54 -9.50 4.23
CA ASN A 17 4.54 -9.46 3.18
C ASN A 17 4.84 -10.89 2.66
N HIS A 18 3.79 -11.52 2.17
CA HIS A 18 3.80 -12.89 1.66
C HIS A 18 3.08 -12.96 0.32
N SER A 19 2.98 -14.17 -0.24
CA SER A 19 2.21 -14.42 -1.47
C SER A 19 0.76 -13.94 -1.31
N VAL A 20 0.10 -13.62 -2.43
CA VAL A 20 -1.32 -13.22 -2.39
C VAL A 20 -2.19 -14.30 -1.74
N ALA A 21 -1.89 -15.58 -1.96
CA ALA A 21 -2.57 -16.70 -1.35
C ALA A 21 -2.44 -16.70 0.18
N ASP A 22 -1.21 -16.49 0.70
CA ASP A 22 -0.98 -16.40 2.15
C ASP A 22 -1.68 -15.20 2.77
N VAL A 23 -1.68 -14.05 2.08
CA VAL A 23 -2.45 -12.86 2.51
C VAL A 23 -3.94 -13.20 2.63
N GLY A 24 -4.48 -13.99 1.70
CA GLY A 24 -5.84 -14.51 1.77
C GLY A 24 -6.09 -15.39 2.98
N SER A 25 -5.16 -16.30 3.29
CA SER A 25 -5.22 -17.17 4.47
C SER A 25 -5.12 -16.39 5.79
N ILE A 26 -4.24 -15.40 5.85
CA ILE A 26 -4.02 -14.56 7.04
C ILE A 26 -5.25 -13.70 7.36
N ILE A 27 -5.85 -13.07 6.35
CA ILE A 27 -6.98 -12.15 6.55
C ILE A 27 -8.31 -12.89 6.61
N GLY A 28 -8.47 -13.96 5.84
CA GLY A 28 -9.70 -14.73 5.77
C GLY A 28 -10.91 -13.93 5.30
N GLY A 29 -12.11 -14.38 5.66
CA GLY A 29 -13.37 -13.71 5.34
C GLY A 29 -13.59 -13.57 3.83
N ASN A 30 -14.18 -12.44 3.42
CA ASN A 30 -14.43 -12.18 2.00
C ASN A 30 -13.15 -11.83 1.24
N VAL A 31 -12.12 -11.29 1.91
CA VAL A 31 -10.78 -11.13 1.31
C VAL A 31 -10.23 -12.48 0.87
N GLY A 32 -10.17 -13.45 1.79
CA GLY A 32 -9.68 -14.80 1.52
C GLY A 32 -10.49 -15.48 0.41
N LYS A 33 -11.83 -15.45 0.48
CA LYS A 33 -12.70 -16.03 -0.56
C LYS A 33 -12.43 -15.47 -1.96
N ASN A 34 -12.24 -14.16 -2.09
CA ASN A 34 -11.98 -13.53 -3.39
C ASN A 34 -10.56 -13.84 -3.92
N ILE A 35 -9.58 -13.97 -3.02
CA ILE A 35 -8.22 -14.41 -3.38
C ILE A 35 -8.24 -15.87 -3.85
N THR A 36 -8.85 -16.78 -3.09
CA THR A 36 -8.96 -18.20 -3.46
C THR A 36 -9.72 -18.38 -4.78
N GLY A 37 -10.75 -17.56 -5.02
CA GLY A 37 -11.50 -17.55 -6.29
C GLY A 37 -10.77 -16.91 -7.47
N GLY A 38 -9.55 -16.40 -7.28
CA GLY A 38 -8.74 -15.77 -8.35
C GLY A 38 -9.19 -14.36 -8.75
N TYR A 39 -10.18 -13.78 -8.07
CA TYR A 39 -10.68 -12.43 -8.35
C TYR A 39 -9.69 -11.34 -7.92
N PHE A 40 -8.94 -11.59 -6.83
CA PHE A 40 -7.90 -10.69 -6.34
C PHE A 40 -6.53 -11.32 -6.53
N GLN A 41 -5.76 -10.78 -7.47
CA GLN A 41 -4.40 -11.25 -7.78
C GLN A 41 -3.32 -10.27 -7.31
N ASN A 42 -3.67 -8.99 -7.13
CA ASN A 42 -2.76 -7.98 -6.62
C ASN A 42 -3.04 -7.70 -5.12
N ALA A 43 -2.12 -8.13 -4.27
CA ALA A 43 -2.22 -7.97 -2.82
C ALA A 43 -1.81 -6.57 -2.31
N CYS A 44 -1.17 -5.71 -3.12
CA CYS A 44 -0.69 -4.38 -2.72
C CYS A 44 -1.71 -3.56 -1.90
N PRO A 45 -2.94 -3.28 -2.40
CA PRO A 45 -3.90 -2.47 -1.65
C PRO A 45 -4.48 -3.22 -0.43
N ILE A 46 -4.46 -4.56 -0.46
CA ILE A 46 -4.93 -5.41 0.64
C ILE A 46 -3.91 -5.37 1.80
N ARG A 47 -2.60 -5.45 1.51
CA ARG A 47 -1.54 -5.30 2.52
C ARG A 47 -1.60 -3.93 3.18
N MET A 48 -1.74 -2.86 2.41
CA MET A 48 -1.86 -1.52 2.97
C MET A 48 -3.16 -1.34 3.77
N SER A 49 -4.26 -1.94 3.34
CA SER A 49 -5.49 -1.98 4.14
C SER A 49 -5.28 -2.70 5.48
N TYR A 50 -4.56 -3.82 5.49
CA TYR A 50 -4.19 -4.53 6.71
C TYR A 50 -3.37 -3.65 7.65
N VAL A 51 -2.34 -2.97 7.13
CA VAL A 51 -1.49 -2.07 7.92
C VAL A 51 -2.33 -1.01 8.62
N LEU A 52 -3.20 -0.31 7.89
CA LEU A 52 -4.08 0.72 8.45
C LEU A 52 -5.02 0.14 9.52
N ASN A 53 -5.64 -1.00 9.23
CA ASN A 53 -6.53 -1.70 10.16
C ASN A 53 -5.82 -2.19 11.44
N ALA A 54 -4.56 -2.60 11.34
CA ALA A 54 -3.77 -3.14 12.46
C ALA A 54 -3.13 -2.05 13.34
N THR A 55 -3.03 -0.83 12.84
CA THR A 55 -2.34 0.30 13.50
C THR A 55 -3.28 1.35 14.07
N GLY A 56 -4.57 1.04 14.20
CA GLY A 56 -5.56 1.94 14.80
C GLY A 56 -6.15 2.99 13.83
N PHE A 57 -5.91 2.85 12.52
CA PHE A 57 -6.47 3.73 11.48
C PHE A 57 -7.39 2.94 10.53
N PRO A 58 -8.46 2.31 11.05
CA PRO A 58 -9.27 1.38 10.26
C PRO A 58 -9.95 2.06 9.08
N ILE A 59 -10.07 1.33 7.97
CA ILE A 59 -10.86 1.79 6.82
C ILE A 59 -12.34 1.81 7.22
N ALA A 60 -12.94 3.00 7.22
CA ALA A 60 -14.32 3.19 7.65
C ALA A 60 -15.31 2.41 6.77
N ARG A 61 -16.37 1.87 7.39
CA ARG A 61 -17.43 1.12 6.69
C ARG A 61 -18.10 1.94 5.58
N ASN A 62 -18.32 3.23 5.83
CA ASN A 62 -18.94 4.18 4.91
C ASN A 62 -17.93 4.84 3.94
N SER A 63 -16.66 4.43 3.96
CA SER A 63 -15.66 4.88 2.98
C SER A 63 -16.17 4.65 1.54
N PRO A 64 -16.07 5.64 0.64
CA PRO A 64 -16.64 5.57 -0.71
C PRO A 64 -15.88 4.60 -1.63
N TYR A 65 -14.76 4.05 -1.18
CA TYR A 65 -13.94 3.15 -1.97
C TYR A 65 -14.42 1.70 -1.89
N ALA A 66 -14.28 0.99 -3.01
CA ALA A 66 -14.63 -0.42 -3.11
C ALA A 66 -13.76 -1.26 -2.17
N LYS A 67 -14.42 -2.04 -1.31
CA LYS A 67 -13.80 -2.80 -0.22
C LYS A 67 -14.65 -4.01 0.15
N VAL A 68 -14.01 -5.05 0.68
CA VAL A 68 -14.67 -6.24 1.24
C VAL A 68 -14.19 -6.49 2.67
N SER A 69 -14.90 -7.31 3.43
CA SER A 69 -14.55 -7.61 4.82
C SER A 69 -13.54 -8.77 4.95
N GLY A 70 -12.64 -8.68 5.93
CA GLY A 70 -11.84 -9.82 6.42
C GLY A 70 -12.61 -10.67 7.44
N ALA A 71 -11.97 -11.70 7.99
CA ALA A 71 -12.52 -12.49 9.09
C ALA A 71 -12.65 -11.68 10.40
N ASP A 72 -11.85 -10.62 10.52
CA ASP A 72 -11.85 -9.67 11.64
C ASP A 72 -12.97 -8.62 11.57
N ASN A 73 -13.88 -8.74 10.59
CA ASN A 73 -14.94 -7.77 10.28
C ASN A 73 -14.46 -6.35 9.92
N LYS A 74 -13.15 -6.16 9.68
CA LYS A 74 -12.60 -4.90 9.14
C LYS A 74 -12.65 -4.90 7.62
N PHE A 75 -12.51 -3.72 7.02
CA PHE A 75 -12.65 -3.54 5.58
C PHE A 75 -11.29 -3.41 4.88
N TYR A 76 -11.20 -4.00 3.69
CA TYR A 76 -9.99 -4.04 2.88
C TYR A 76 -10.29 -3.53 1.48
N ILE A 77 -9.65 -2.42 1.10
CA ILE A 77 -9.66 -1.90 -0.26
C ILE A 77 -8.82 -2.83 -1.12
N TYR A 78 -9.37 -3.25 -2.26
CA TYR A 78 -8.74 -4.26 -3.13
C TYR A 78 -8.30 -3.71 -4.50
N ARG A 79 -8.47 -2.40 -4.76
CA ARG A 79 -8.00 -1.74 -6.00
C ARG A 79 -6.89 -0.76 -5.64
N VAL A 80 -5.76 -0.84 -6.36
CA VAL A 80 -4.61 0.07 -6.16
C VAL A 80 -5.02 1.53 -6.28
N ASN A 81 -5.77 1.88 -7.34
CA ASN A 81 -6.22 3.25 -7.57
C ASN A 81 -7.03 3.80 -6.39
N ASN A 82 -7.96 3.00 -5.85
CA ASN A 82 -8.74 3.37 -4.68
C ASN A 82 -7.87 3.56 -3.43
N MET A 83 -6.81 2.77 -3.26
CA MET A 83 -5.88 2.94 -2.13
C MET A 83 -5.08 4.24 -2.24
N ILE A 84 -4.61 4.59 -3.44
CA ILE A 84 -3.92 5.85 -3.70
C ILE A 84 -4.84 7.05 -3.40
N ASP A 85 -6.08 6.99 -3.90
CA ASP A 85 -7.08 8.03 -3.65
C ASP A 85 -7.42 8.11 -2.15
N TYR A 86 -7.62 6.96 -1.49
CA TYR A 86 -7.88 6.89 -0.05
C TYR A 86 -6.79 7.59 0.76
N LEU A 87 -5.52 7.25 0.54
CA LEU A 87 -4.40 7.87 1.25
C LEU A 87 -4.35 9.38 1.03
N THR A 88 -4.60 9.84 -0.20
CA THR A 88 -4.63 11.27 -0.52
C THR A 88 -5.72 12.01 0.25
N HIS A 89 -6.89 11.38 0.44
CA HIS A 89 -8.01 11.97 1.18
C HIS A 89 -7.84 11.87 2.71
N THR A 90 -7.30 10.76 3.23
CA THR A 90 -7.27 10.50 4.68
C THR A 90 -5.99 10.96 5.37
N MET A 91 -4.85 10.98 4.66
CA MET A 91 -3.55 11.36 5.25
C MET A 91 -3.22 12.86 5.08
N GLY A 92 -4.09 13.60 4.39
CA GLY A 92 -3.91 15.01 4.05
C GLY A 92 -2.80 15.22 3.01
N LYS A 93 -2.26 16.44 2.96
CA LYS A 93 -1.17 16.79 2.03
C LYS A 93 0.07 15.91 2.29
N PRO A 94 0.69 15.34 1.25
CA PRO A 94 1.96 14.62 1.39
C PRO A 94 3.11 15.56 1.77
N ASP A 95 4.12 14.98 2.43
CA ASP A 95 5.32 15.70 2.88
C ASP A 95 6.37 15.83 1.77
N LEU A 96 6.33 14.95 0.77
CA LEU A 96 7.21 14.99 -0.38
C LEU A 96 6.48 14.54 -1.65
N ILE A 97 6.72 15.24 -2.76
CA ILE A 97 6.32 14.86 -4.11
C ILE A 97 7.54 15.04 -5.00
N VAL A 98 7.91 14.01 -5.76
CA VAL A 98 9.11 13.97 -6.60
C VAL A 98 8.75 13.43 -7.98
N ASN A 99 9.13 14.15 -9.03
CA ASN A 99 9.02 13.67 -10.40
C ASN A 99 10.23 12.80 -10.75
N ASN A 100 10.04 11.75 -11.56
CA ASN A 100 11.08 10.78 -11.92
C ASN A 100 11.79 10.22 -10.66
N PRO A 101 11.04 9.57 -9.74
CA PRO A 101 11.48 9.34 -8.38
C PRO A 101 12.54 8.22 -8.30
N LYS A 102 13.64 8.47 -7.60
CA LYS A 102 14.69 7.48 -7.26
C LYS A 102 14.87 7.40 -5.75
N GLN A 103 15.51 6.32 -5.28
CA GLN A 103 15.70 6.06 -3.84
C GLN A 103 16.37 7.23 -3.09
N SER A 104 17.35 7.89 -3.73
CA SER A 104 18.08 9.00 -3.11
C SER A 104 17.22 10.19 -2.72
N ASP A 105 16.07 10.36 -3.39
CA ASP A 105 15.18 11.50 -3.15
C ASP A 105 14.40 11.38 -1.82
N PHE A 106 14.34 10.16 -1.27
CA PHE A 106 13.58 9.83 -0.06
C PHE A 106 14.48 9.47 1.14
N ILE A 107 15.81 9.55 1.00
CA ILE A 107 16.77 9.24 2.07
C ILE A 107 16.48 10.05 3.33
N GLY A 108 16.59 9.40 4.50
CA GLY A 108 16.42 10.04 5.81
C GLY A 108 14.96 10.32 6.19
N LYS A 109 13.99 9.99 5.33
CA LYS A 109 12.56 10.06 5.62
C LYS A 109 11.97 8.66 5.66
N LYS A 110 10.93 8.45 6.46
CA LYS A 110 10.25 7.15 6.60
C LYS A 110 8.74 7.34 6.61
N GLY A 111 8.00 6.40 6.02
CA GLY A 111 6.54 6.46 6.01
C GLY A 111 5.89 5.69 4.88
N ILE A 112 4.72 6.14 4.45
CA ILE A 112 3.98 5.54 3.34
C ILE A 112 4.44 6.20 2.05
N ILE A 113 4.91 5.40 1.10
CA ILE A 113 5.30 5.86 -0.23
C ILE A 113 4.32 5.34 -1.28
N VAL A 114 3.93 6.23 -2.18
CA VAL A 114 3.13 5.92 -3.38
C VAL A 114 3.98 6.27 -4.59
N VAL A 115 4.15 5.32 -5.51
CA VAL A 115 4.81 5.56 -6.79
C VAL A 115 3.81 5.37 -7.91
N LYS A 116 3.51 6.45 -8.64
CA LYS A 116 2.60 6.45 -9.79
C LYS A 116 3.41 6.43 -11.09
N GLY A 117 2.85 5.79 -12.10
CA GLY A 117 3.46 5.69 -13.42
C GLY A 117 2.58 4.95 -14.41
N HIS A 118 3.17 4.58 -15.54
CA HIS A 118 2.51 3.84 -16.61
C HIS A 118 3.23 2.51 -16.91
N GLY A 119 2.64 1.68 -17.78
CA GLY A 119 3.23 0.42 -18.25
C GLY A 119 2.60 -0.85 -17.65
N TRP A 120 2.02 -0.77 -16.46
CA TRP A 120 1.15 -1.83 -15.94
C TRP A 120 -0.29 -1.65 -16.42
N SER A 121 -0.92 -2.73 -16.88
CA SER A 121 -2.31 -2.72 -17.37
C SER A 121 -3.35 -2.79 -16.23
N ASN A 122 -2.94 -3.23 -15.05
CA ASN A 122 -3.83 -3.52 -13.91
C ASN A 122 -3.62 -2.59 -12.69
N ALA A 123 -2.68 -1.65 -12.75
CA ALA A 123 -2.38 -0.72 -11.66
C ALA A 123 -1.79 0.60 -12.19
N ARG A 124 -2.17 1.74 -11.61
CA ARG A 124 -1.60 3.07 -11.92
C ARG A 124 -0.32 3.37 -11.13
N GLY A 125 0.20 2.40 -10.39
CA GLY A 125 1.31 2.58 -9.47
C GLY A 125 1.39 1.50 -8.40
N HIS A 126 2.19 1.77 -7.38
CA HIS A 126 2.41 0.91 -6.21
C HIS A 126 2.30 1.72 -4.92
N VAL A 127 1.92 1.06 -3.82
CA VAL A 127 1.81 1.64 -2.48
C VAL A 127 2.50 0.72 -1.50
N THR A 128 3.44 1.25 -0.73
CA THR A 128 4.23 0.48 0.25
C THR A 128 4.74 1.37 1.39
N LEU A 129 5.51 0.79 2.31
CA LEU A 129 6.24 1.54 3.33
C LEU A 129 7.69 1.72 2.91
N TRP A 130 8.27 2.87 3.25
CA TRP A 130 9.68 3.23 3.02
C TRP A 130 10.33 3.57 4.37
N ASN A 131 11.51 2.99 4.65
CA ASN A 131 12.19 3.17 5.94
C ASN A 131 13.32 4.20 5.95
N GLY A 132 13.58 4.86 4.82
CA GLY A 132 14.74 5.73 4.63
C GLY A 132 15.82 5.13 3.73
N SER A 133 15.75 3.82 3.45
CA SER A 133 16.70 3.10 2.61
C SER A 133 16.06 2.06 1.69
N ILE A 134 15.05 1.32 2.17
CA ILE A 134 14.36 0.26 1.44
C ILE A 134 12.85 0.33 1.65
N CYS A 135 12.10 -0.34 0.78
CA CYS A 135 10.68 -0.55 0.96
C CYS A 135 10.38 -1.84 1.72
N SER A 136 9.16 -1.94 2.26
CA SER A 136 8.71 -3.14 2.97
C SER A 136 8.47 -4.33 2.03
N ASP A 137 8.15 -4.05 0.77
CA ASP A 137 8.26 -4.95 -0.39
C ASP A 137 9.12 -4.26 -1.47
N GLN A 138 8.76 -4.33 -2.75
CA GLN A 138 9.40 -3.58 -3.83
C GLN A 138 9.06 -2.09 -3.78
N CYS A 139 10.02 -1.23 -4.14
CA CYS A 139 9.78 0.21 -4.18
C CYS A 139 9.15 0.67 -5.50
N HIS A 140 9.51 0.03 -6.61
CA HIS A 140 9.14 0.44 -7.97
C HIS A 140 9.54 1.87 -8.31
N LEU A 141 10.68 2.31 -7.77
CA LEU A 141 11.33 3.57 -8.12
C LEU A 141 12.14 3.41 -9.41
N LEU A 142 12.72 4.49 -9.94
CA LEU A 142 13.56 4.42 -11.13
C LEU A 142 14.66 3.36 -10.96
N ASN A 143 14.86 2.58 -12.01
CA ASN A 143 15.84 1.48 -12.08
C ASN A 143 15.61 0.32 -11.10
N ASP A 144 14.44 0.22 -10.48
CA ASP A 144 14.07 -0.98 -9.73
C ASP A 144 13.99 -2.19 -10.70
N PRO A 145 14.76 -3.28 -10.44
CA PRO A 145 14.82 -4.43 -11.35
C PRO A 145 13.47 -5.15 -11.49
N ASP A 146 12.56 -4.98 -10.53
CA ASP A 146 11.24 -5.62 -10.53
C ASP A 146 10.16 -4.80 -11.26
N ASN A 147 10.53 -3.67 -11.88
CA ASN A 147 9.56 -2.82 -12.59
C ASN A 147 8.91 -3.52 -13.80
N GLY A 148 9.62 -4.41 -14.48
CA GLY A 148 9.17 -4.94 -15.76
C GLY A 148 8.84 -3.80 -16.73
N PRO A 149 7.60 -3.69 -17.26
CA PRO A 149 7.22 -2.59 -18.16
C PRO A 149 6.89 -1.27 -17.43
N PHE A 150 6.85 -1.24 -16.09
CA PHE A 150 6.45 -0.07 -15.33
C PHE A 150 7.50 1.04 -15.38
N VAL A 151 7.07 2.25 -15.69
CA VAL A 151 7.89 3.45 -15.70
C VAL A 151 7.35 4.42 -14.64
N PRO A 152 8.09 4.65 -13.53
CA PRO A 152 7.65 5.53 -12.47
C PRO A 152 7.79 7.00 -12.86
N GLU A 153 6.73 7.77 -12.67
CA GLU A 153 6.65 9.18 -13.05
C GLU A 153 6.65 10.10 -11.83
N VAL A 154 5.92 9.75 -10.77
CA VAL A 154 5.76 10.58 -9.57
C VAL A 154 5.78 9.71 -8.31
N GLY A 155 6.72 10.01 -7.42
CA GLY A 155 6.80 9.45 -6.07
C GLY A 155 6.23 10.43 -5.06
N THR A 156 5.42 9.95 -4.12
CA THR A 156 4.78 10.75 -3.08
C THR A 156 4.97 10.07 -1.73
N LEU A 157 5.39 10.83 -0.71
CA LEU A 157 5.65 10.30 0.63
C LEU A 157 4.82 11.03 1.68
N TRP A 158 4.16 10.27 2.55
CA TRP A 158 3.62 10.74 3.83
C TRP A 158 4.49 10.22 4.96
N ILE A 159 5.12 11.13 5.69
CA ILE A 159 5.97 10.78 6.84
C ILE A 159 5.10 10.18 7.94
N LEU A 160 5.58 9.07 8.50
CA LEU A 160 5.02 8.45 9.70
C LEU A 160 5.98 8.67 10.88
N PRO A 161 5.47 9.03 12.07
CA PRO A 161 6.29 9.22 13.27
C PRO A 161 6.98 7.92 13.73
#